data_AF-A0A6L6A8X1-F1
#
_entry.id   AF-A0A6L6A8X1-F1
#
_cell.length_a   1.000
_cell.length_b   1.000
_cell.length_c   1.000
_cell.angle_alpha   90.00
_cell.angle_beta   90.00
_cell.angle_gamma   90.00
#
_symmetry.space_group_name_H-M   'P 1'
#
loop_
_entity.id
_entity.type
_entity.pdbx_description
1 polymer ?
#
loop_
_entity_poly.entity_id
_entity_poly.type
_entity_poly.pdbx_seq_one_letter_code
_entity_poly.pdbx_strand_id
1 'polypeptide(L)'
;MCQLTPSRLKSLLVASHLGPTVLVVTITLCIALSQFSFLETFRISLAIFAGQLVVGWSNEVIDYPLDLAAHRMKKPLVSGSLQVSMLKKLIPLALIAAILLSFFTPFGLIGTLIHLLGILSATLYNLKLKSTVLSPIPYLVSFSALPWAIFLSAGERPPIWLYCSLALFTTTFHFLNVLKDLEIDINQGVLGLPQRLGKKRSIIVAAVLATLGVLVICIRFL
;
A
#
# COMPACT_ATOMS: atom_id res chain seq x y z
N MET A 1 -3.36 -8.49 -30.16
CA MET A 1 -2.37 -8.04 -29.15
C MET A 1 -2.43 -6.52 -29.06
N CYS A 2 -2.81 -5.96 -27.92
CA CYS A 2 -2.92 -4.50 -27.78
C CYS A 2 -1.54 -3.93 -27.46
N GLN A 3 -0.92 -3.21 -28.40
CA GLN A 3 0.38 -2.57 -28.16
C GLN A 3 0.25 -1.54 -27.01
N LEU A 4 1.17 -1.58 -26.05
CA LEU A 4 1.27 -0.59 -24.98
C LEU A 4 1.90 0.68 -25.56
N THR A 5 1.10 1.71 -25.81
CA THR A 5 1.63 3.03 -26.15
C THR A 5 2.30 3.66 -24.92
N PRO A 6 3.31 4.54 -25.08
CA PRO A 6 3.93 5.25 -23.95
C PRO A 6 2.92 6.01 -23.08
N SER A 7 1.87 6.57 -23.70
CA SER A 7 0.76 7.23 -22.99
C SER A 7 -0.02 6.26 -22.10
N ARG A 8 -0.27 5.04 -22.57
CA ARG A 8 -1.00 4.02 -21.83
C ARG A 8 -0.19 3.43 -20.69
N LEU A 9 1.10 3.20 -20.88
CA LEU A 9 2.01 2.75 -19.82
C LEU A 9 2.03 3.78 -18.67
N LYS A 10 2.16 5.06 -19.00
CA LYS A 10 2.09 6.15 -18.02
C LYS A 10 0.77 6.11 -17.24
N SER A 11 -0.37 5.96 -17.92
CA SER A 11 -1.66 5.87 -17.24
C SER A 11 -1.77 4.65 -16.30
N LEU A 12 -1.20 3.50 -16.67
CA LEU A 12 -1.18 2.32 -15.81
C LEU A 12 -0.33 2.53 -14.54
N LEU A 13 0.80 3.25 -14.67
CA LEU A 13 1.64 3.62 -13.53
C LEU A 13 0.94 4.63 -12.62
N VAL A 14 0.21 5.60 -13.18
CA VAL A 14 -0.60 6.53 -12.38
C VAL A 14 -1.70 5.76 -11.64
N ALA A 15 -2.40 4.85 -12.34
CA ALA A 15 -3.45 4.01 -11.76
C ALA A 15 -2.92 3.06 -10.67
N SER A 16 -1.63 2.71 -10.67
CA SER A 16 -1.04 1.89 -9.60
C SER A 16 -0.74 2.71 -8.33
N HIS A 17 -1.09 4.00 -8.28
CA HIS A 17 -0.66 4.92 -7.23
C HIS A 17 0.87 4.95 -7.11
N LEU A 18 1.52 5.48 -8.14
CA LEU A 18 2.98 5.43 -8.30
C LEU A 18 3.76 5.90 -7.07
N GLY A 19 3.35 6.99 -6.41
CA GLY A 19 4.02 7.51 -5.22
C GLY A 19 4.07 6.48 -4.07
N PRO A 20 2.92 6.02 -3.55
CA PRO A 20 2.86 4.93 -2.58
C PRO A 20 3.57 3.64 -3.03
N THR A 21 3.42 3.25 -4.30
CA THR A 21 4.09 2.07 -4.86
C THR A 21 5.61 2.17 -4.74
N VAL A 22 6.20 3.30 -5.18
CA VAL A 22 7.64 3.55 -5.10
C VAL A 22 8.11 3.52 -3.65
N LEU A 23 7.35 4.12 -2.73
CA LEU A 23 7.69 4.11 -1.30
C LEU A 23 7.76 2.68 -0.74
N VAL A 24 6.72 1.87 -0.96
CA VAL A 24 6.66 0.49 -0.44
C VAL A 24 7.76 -0.38 -1.05
N VAL A 25 8.00 -0.27 -2.35
CA VAL A 25 9.08 -1.00 -3.03
C VAL A 25 10.45 -0.54 -2.52
N THR A 26 10.65 0.75 -2.27
CA THR A 26 11.92 1.27 -1.72
C THR A 26 12.16 0.77 -0.30
N ILE A 27 11.14 0.79 0.57
CA ILE A 27 11.24 0.22 1.92
C ILE A 27 11.59 -1.27 1.84
N THR A 28 10.93 -2.00 0.93
CA THR A 28 11.20 -3.43 0.69
C THR A 28 12.66 -3.64 0.28
N LEU A 29 13.18 -2.87 -0.68
CA LEU A 29 14.58 -2.93 -1.11
C LEU A 29 15.52 -2.69 0.08
N CYS A 30 15.32 -1.63 0.85
CA CYS A 30 16.18 -1.31 1.99
C CYS A 30 16.20 -2.42 3.05
N ILE A 31 15.05 -3.01 3.37
CA ILE A 31 14.98 -4.09 4.36
C ILE A 31 15.56 -5.39 3.79
N ALA A 32 15.21 -5.75 2.54
CA ALA A 32 15.68 -6.99 1.93
C ALA A 32 17.20 -7.00 1.68
N LEU A 33 17.82 -5.85 1.38
CA LEU A 33 19.28 -5.72 1.25
C LEU A 33 20.03 -6.08 2.55
N SER A 34 19.37 -6.00 3.71
CA SER A 34 19.97 -6.40 4.98
C SER A 34 19.94 -7.90 5.24
N GLN A 35 19.26 -8.67 4.39
CA GLN A 35 18.97 -10.10 4.62
C GLN A 35 19.35 -10.99 3.42
N PHE A 36 19.36 -10.43 2.21
CA PHE A 36 19.51 -11.19 0.97
C PHE A 36 20.52 -10.55 0.02
N SER A 37 20.98 -11.33 -0.96
CA SER A 37 21.81 -10.81 -2.05
C SER A 37 21.05 -9.75 -2.87
N PHE A 38 21.78 -8.96 -3.65
CA PHE A 38 21.19 -7.95 -4.53
C PHE A 38 20.15 -8.54 -5.50
N LEU A 39 20.47 -9.69 -6.13
CA LEU A 39 19.58 -10.35 -7.08
C LEU A 39 18.28 -10.82 -6.42
N GLU A 40 18.38 -11.41 -5.22
CA GLU A 40 17.24 -11.85 -4.43
C GLU A 40 16.38 -10.68 -3.97
N THR A 41 17.01 -9.62 -3.47
CA THR A 41 16.35 -8.37 -3.09
C THR A 41 15.57 -7.77 -4.26
N PHE A 42 16.15 -7.75 -5.46
CA PHE A 42 15.47 -7.30 -6.67
C PHE A 42 14.23 -8.16 -6.98
N ARG A 43 14.35 -9.49 -6.92
CA ARG A 43 13.22 -10.42 -7.15
C ARG A 43 12.10 -10.24 -6.13
N ILE A 44 12.45 -10.10 -4.84
CA ILE A 44 11.50 -9.83 -3.75
C ILE A 44 10.77 -8.51 -4.00
N SER A 45 11.51 -7.48 -4.38
CA SER A 45 10.94 -6.15 -4.65
C SER A 45 10.03 -6.15 -5.87
N LEU A 46 10.34 -6.96 -6.90
CA LEU A 46 9.46 -7.18 -8.03
C LEU A 46 8.17 -7.91 -7.62
N ALA A 47 8.25 -8.87 -6.70
CA ALA A 47 7.07 -9.54 -6.15
C ALA A 47 6.17 -8.55 -5.39
N ILE A 48 6.74 -7.73 -4.50
CA ILE A 48 6.01 -6.67 -3.78
C ILE A 48 5.42 -5.65 -4.76
N PHE A 49 6.17 -5.25 -5.79
CA PHE A 49 5.68 -4.37 -6.85
C PHE A 49 4.43 -4.94 -7.54
N ALA A 50 4.44 -6.22 -7.91
CA ALA A 50 3.26 -6.87 -8.48
C ALA A 50 2.05 -6.84 -7.52
N GLY A 51 2.28 -7.01 -6.21
CA GLY A 51 1.26 -6.82 -5.18
C GLY A 51 0.72 -5.38 -5.13
N GLN A 52 1.59 -4.38 -5.24
CA GLN A 52 1.19 -2.96 -5.31
C GLN A 52 0.34 -2.66 -6.55
N LEU A 53 0.59 -3.32 -7.69
CA LEU A 53 -0.28 -3.20 -8.87
C LEU A 53 -1.70 -3.69 -8.58
N VAL A 54 -1.86 -4.81 -7.86
CA VAL A 54 -3.18 -5.31 -7.43
C VAL A 54 -3.89 -4.27 -6.57
N VAL A 55 -3.20 -3.74 -5.56
CA VAL A 55 -3.77 -2.77 -4.62
C VAL A 55 -4.15 -1.47 -5.31
N GLY A 56 -3.24 -0.90 -6.12
CA GLY A 56 -3.47 0.37 -6.80
C GLY A 56 -4.56 0.28 -7.86
N TRP A 57 -4.51 -0.73 -8.73
CA TRP A 57 -5.52 -0.88 -9.79
C TRP A 57 -6.90 -1.26 -9.25
N SER A 58 -6.96 -2.08 -8.20
CA SER A 58 -8.24 -2.37 -7.54
C SER A 58 -8.82 -1.13 -6.88
N ASN A 59 -8.00 -0.30 -6.21
CA ASN A 59 -8.44 0.99 -5.69
C ASN A 59 -9.03 1.86 -6.81
N GLU A 60 -8.31 2.02 -7.92
CA GLU A 60 -8.76 2.83 -9.06
C GLU A 60 -10.12 2.36 -9.61
N VAL A 61 -10.33 1.04 -9.73
CA VAL A 61 -11.61 0.47 -10.19
C VAL A 61 -12.74 0.65 -9.17
N ILE A 62 -12.47 0.42 -7.88
CA ILE A 62 -13.48 0.50 -6.81
C ILE A 62 -13.90 1.96 -6.58
N ASP A 63 -12.94 2.88 -6.63
CA ASP A 63 -13.16 4.29 -6.30
C ASP A 63 -13.73 5.08 -7.49
N TYR A 64 -13.70 4.50 -8.70
CA TYR A 64 -14.11 5.17 -9.93
C TYR A 64 -15.45 5.92 -9.85
N PRO A 65 -16.56 5.36 -9.29
CA PRO A 65 -17.82 6.12 -9.18
C PRO A 65 -17.71 7.38 -8.33
N LEU A 66 -16.98 7.30 -7.21
CA LEU A 66 -16.75 8.44 -6.32
C LEU A 66 -15.77 9.43 -6.94
N ASP A 67 -14.69 8.96 -7.56
CA ASP A 67 -13.70 9.79 -8.24
C ASP A 67 -14.30 10.54 -9.43
N LEU A 68 -15.24 9.90 -10.15
CA LEU A 68 -16.01 10.52 -11.23
C LEU A 68 -16.94 11.61 -10.70
N ALA A 69 -17.69 11.33 -9.63
CA ALA A 69 -18.59 12.30 -8.99
C ALA A 69 -17.83 13.50 -8.40
N ALA A 70 -16.59 13.31 -7.95
CA ALA A 70 -15.71 14.37 -7.47
C ALA A 70 -14.89 15.07 -8.58
N HIS A 71 -15.10 14.74 -9.86
CA HIS A 71 -14.35 15.29 -10.99
C HIS A 71 -12.82 15.20 -10.83
N ARG A 72 -12.29 14.10 -10.28
CA ARG A 72 -10.85 13.90 -10.07
C ARG A 72 -10.12 13.58 -11.39
N MET A 73 -10.03 14.54 -12.30
CA MET A 73 -9.49 14.38 -13.67
C MET A 73 -8.04 13.89 -13.75
N LYS A 74 -7.27 13.94 -12.65
CA LYS A 74 -5.93 13.33 -12.57
C LYS A 74 -5.98 11.79 -12.56
N LYS A 75 -7.14 11.21 -12.24
CA LYS A 75 -7.37 9.76 -12.22
C LYS A 75 -7.52 9.21 -13.65
N PRO A 76 -6.76 8.17 -14.03
CA PRO A 76 -6.80 7.61 -15.38
C PRO A 76 -8.17 7.15 -15.87
N LEU A 77 -9.03 6.63 -14.99
CA LEU A 77 -10.37 6.21 -15.38
C LEU A 77 -11.31 7.41 -15.59
N VAL A 78 -11.23 8.42 -14.72
CA VAL A 78 -12.05 9.65 -14.81
C VAL A 78 -11.71 10.46 -16.06
N SER A 79 -10.42 10.55 -16.40
CA SER A 79 -9.96 11.22 -17.63
C SER A 79 -10.21 10.42 -18.92
N GLY A 80 -10.67 9.17 -18.82
CA GLY A 80 -10.85 8.28 -19.97
C GLY A 80 -9.55 7.76 -20.60
N SER A 81 -8.39 8.03 -20.00
CA SER A 81 -7.09 7.53 -20.51
C SER A 81 -6.91 6.02 -20.33
N LEU A 82 -7.67 5.41 -19.42
CA LEU A 82 -7.82 3.97 -19.27
C LEU A 82 -9.30 3.57 -19.23
N GLN A 83 -9.57 2.34 -19.68
CA GLN A 83 -10.90 1.73 -19.54
C GLN A 83 -10.94 0.84 -18.31
N VAL A 84 -12.08 0.84 -17.59
CA VAL A 84 -12.33 -0.05 -16.45
C VAL A 84 -12.12 -1.53 -16.81
N SER A 85 -12.55 -1.92 -18.01
CA SER A 85 -12.42 -3.29 -18.53
C SER A 85 -10.97 -3.77 -18.63
N MET A 86 -10.02 -2.85 -18.87
CA MET A 86 -8.60 -3.16 -18.94
C MET A 86 -8.06 -3.49 -17.54
N LEU A 87 -8.33 -2.64 -16.54
CA LEU A 87 -7.88 -2.91 -15.17
C LEU A 87 -8.52 -4.16 -14.59
N LYS A 88 -9.81 -4.42 -14.85
CA LYS A 88 -10.47 -5.68 -14.44
C LYS A 88 -9.78 -6.94 -14.99
N LYS A 89 -9.12 -6.87 -16.15
CA LYS A 89 -8.32 -7.98 -16.71
C LYS A 89 -6.91 -8.03 -16.12
N LEU A 90 -6.31 -6.87 -15.85
CA LEU A 90 -4.93 -6.80 -15.36
C LEU A 90 -4.79 -7.11 -13.86
N ILE A 91 -5.79 -6.79 -13.03
CA ILE A 91 -5.78 -7.08 -11.59
C ILE A 91 -5.56 -8.58 -11.31
N PRO A 92 -6.33 -9.55 -11.87
CA PRO A 92 -6.09 -10.95 -11.61
C PRO A 92 -4.72 -11.43 -12.16
N LEU A 93 -4.24 -10.88 -13.27
CA LEU A 93 -2.90 -11.19 -13.79
C LEU A 93 -1.80 -10.69 -12.86
N ALA A 94 -1.93 -9.48 -12.30
CA ALA A 94 -1.01 -8.95 -11.31
C ALA A 94 -1.05 -9.77 -10.01
N LEU A 95 -2.21 -10.27 -9.60
CA LEU A 95 -2.33 -11.13 -8.43
C LEU A 95 -1.63 -12.49 -8.65
N ILE A 96 -1.85 -13.12 -9.81
CA ILE A 96 -1.15 -14.34 -10.19
C ILE A 96 0.36 -14.09 -10.23
N ALA A 97 0.80 -12.98 -10.85
CA ALA A 97 2.20 -12.59 -10.87
C ALA A 97 2.76 -12.38 -9.45
N ALA A 98 2.03 -11.69 -8.57
CA ALA A 98 2.43 -11.48 -7.18
C ALA A 98 2.59 -12.81 -6.43
N ILE A 99 1.67 -13.76 -6.61
CA ILE A 99 1.75 -15.09 -6.00
C ILE A 99 2.97 -15.85 -6.51
N LEU A 100 3.12 -15.98 -7.84
CA LEU A 100 4.20 -16.76 -8.45
C LEU A 100 5.56 -16.15 -8.15
N LEU A 101 5.71 -14.83 -8.33
CA LEU A 101 6.96 -14.14 -8.03
C LEU A 101 7.32 -14.30 -6.56
N SER A 102 6.37 -14.10 -5.64
CA SER A 102 6.64 -14.30 -4.21
C SER A 102 7.08 -15.73 -3.94
N PHE A 103 6.33 -16.73 -4.42
CA PHE A 103 6.58 -18.13 -4.12
C PHE A 103 7.94 -18.60 -4.63
N PHE A 104 8.35 -18.13 -5.81
CA PHE A 104 9.63 -18.45 -6.41
C PHE A 104 10.76 -17.48 -6.04
N THR A 105 10.59 -16.60 -5.06
CA THR A 105 11.68 -15.82 -4.44
C THR A 105 12.15 -16.49 -3.14
N PRO A 106 13.17 -15.98 -2.44
CA PRO A 106 13.49 -16.45 -1.09
C PRO A 106 12.33 -16.34 -0.10
N PHE A 107 11.25 -15.60 -0.41
CA PHE A 107 10.03 -15.65 0.38
C PHE A 107 9.53 -17.07 0.62
N GLY A 108 9.62 -17.94 -0.40
CA GLY A 108 9.06 -19.29 -0.36
C GLY A 108 7.58 -19.26 0.04
N LEU A 109 7.11 -20.30 0.72
CA LEU A 109 5.71 -20.38 1.16
C LEU A 109 5.39 -19.32 2.23
N ILE A 110 6.23 -19.17 3.26
CA ILE A 110 5.96 -18.33 4.43
C ILE A 110 5.87 -16.86 4.03
N GLY A 111 6.90 -16.33 3.37
CA GLY A 111 6.91 -14.93 2.91
C GLY A 111 5.79 -14.64 1.92
N THR A 112 5.43 -15.62 1.07
CA THR A 112 4.28 -15.48 0.15
C THR A 112 2.98 -15.33 0.90
N LEU A 113 2.71 -16.16 1.91
CA LEU A 113 1.47 -16.04 2.71
C LEU A 113 1.39 -14.68 3.43
N ILE A 114 2.51 -14.19 3.94
CA ILE A 114 2.56 -12.88 4.61
C ILE A 114 2.39 -11.74 3.61
N HIS A 115 2.98 -11.84 2.41
CA HIS A 115 2.74 -10.88 1.34
C HIS A 115 1.28 -10.87 0.89
N LEU A 116 0.66 -12.04 0.75
CA LEU A 116 -0.77 -12.17 0.43
C LEU A 116 -1.66 -11.61 1.54
N LEU A 117 -1.29 -11.76 2.81
CA LEU A 117 -1.95 -11.08 3.92
C LEU A 117 -1.89 -9.55 3.75
N GLY A 118 -0.73 -9.02 3.35
CA GLY A 118 -0.54 -7.60 3.05
C GLY A 118 -1.45 -7.11 1.92
N ILE A 119 -1.52 -7.86 0.81
CA ILE A 119 -2.41 -7.56 -0.34
C ILE A 119 -3.87 -7.64 0.08
N LEU A 120 -4.27 -8.68 0.81
CA LEU A 120 -5.63 -8.86 1.30
C LEU A 120 -6.04 -7.70 2.21
N SER A 121 -5.20 -7.32 3.17
CA SER A 121 -5.47 -6.22 4.08
C SER A 121 -5.65 -4.89 3.33
N ALA A 122 -4.77 -4.59 2.38
CA ALA A 122 -4.85 -3.37 1.56
C ALA A 122 -6.04 -3.38 0.58
N THR A 123 -6.45 -4.54 0.07
CA THR A 123 -7.65 -4.63 -0.78
C THR A 123 -8.94 -4.54 0.05
N LEU A 124 -8.98 -5.05 1.28
CA LEU A 124 -10.08 -4.84 2.22
C LEU A 124 -10.24 -3.35 2.60
N TYR A 125 -9.12 -2.61 2.68
CA TYR A 125 -9.13 -1.16 2.79
C TYR A 125 -9.93 -0.52 1.65
N ASN A 126 -9.55 -0.83 0.41
CA ASN A 126 -10.21 -0.31 -0.79
C ASN A 126 -11.70 -0.64 -0.83
N LEU A 127 -12.05 -1.90 -0.54
CA LEU A 127 -13.42 -2.40 -0.64
C LEU A 127 -14.38 -1.75 0.35
N LYS A 128 -13.97 -1.58 1.61
CA LYS A 128 -14.89 -1.09 2.64
C LYS A 128 -14.22 -0.43 3.84
N LEU A 129 -13.08 -0.94 4.32
CA LEU A 129 -12.57 -0.52 5.63
C LEU A 129 -12.17 0.96 5.66
N LYS A 130 -11.78 1.56 4.53
CA LYS A 130 -11.47 3.00 4.43
C LYS A 130 -12.62 3.90 4.90
N SER A 131 -13.87 3.47 4.75
CA SER A 131 -15.08 4.21 5.16
C SER A 131 -15.56 3.84 6.56
N THR A 132 -14.74 3.18 7.37
CA THR A 132 -15.08 2.72 8.72
C THR A 132 -14.08 3.21 9.76
N VAL A 133 -14.42 3.12 11.05
CA VAL A 133 -13.49 3.40 12.15
C VAL A 133 -12.24 2.50 12.14
N LEU A 134 -12.28 1.39 11.41
CA LEU A 134 -11.15 0.47 11.24
C LEU A 134 -10.21 0.87 10.10
N SER A 135 -10.41 2.03 9.45
CA SER A 135 -9.55 2.49 8.34
C SER A 135 -8.05 2.53 8.62
N PRO A 136 -7.55 2.72 9.87
CA PRO A 136 -6.12 2.61 10.16
C PRO A 136 -5.56 1.19 10.18
N ILE A 137 -6.41 0.18 10.44
CA ILE A 137 -5.96 -1.21 10.67
C ILE A 137 -5.22 -1.80 9.47
N PRO A 138 -5.66 -1.59 8.22
CA PRO A 138 -4.92 -2.10 7.07
C PRO A 138 -3.49 -1.58 6.96
N TYR A 139 -3.24 -0.30 7.29
CA TYR A 139 -1.89 0.25 7.31
C TYR A 139 -1.03 -0.43 8.37
N LEU A 140 -1.56 -0.57 9.59
CA LEU A 140 -0.89 -1.29 10.67
C LEU A 140 -0.51 -2.72 10.25
N VAL A 141 -1.46 -3.48 9.70
CA VAL A 141 -1.25 -4.88 9.30
C VAL A 141 -0.27 -4.99 8.13
N SER A 142 -0.52 -4.27 7.03
CA SER A 142 0.28 -4.42 5.80
C SER A 142 1.73 -4.00 6.01
N PHE A 143 1.99 -2.89 6.73
CA PHE A 143 3.36 -2.41 6.93
C PHE A 143 4.10 -3.12 8.07
N SER A 144 3.39 -3.68 9.06
CA SER A 144 4.01 -4.59 10.02
C SER A 144 4.38 -5.92 9.38
N ALA A 145 3.53 -6.44 8.48
CA ALA A 145 3.75 -7.71 7.80
C ALA A 145 4.99 -7.70 6.90
N LEU A 146 5.37 -6.54 6.33
CA LEU A 146 6.47 -6.44 5.38
C LEU A 146 7.84 -6.89 5.96
N PRO A 147 8.33 -6.37 7.11
CA PRO A 147 9.51 -6.94 7.77
C PRO A 147 9.37 -8.43 8.09
N TRP A 148 8.20 -8.87 8.57
CA TRP A 148 7.98 -10.28 8.90
C TRP A 148 8.12 -11.18 7.67
N ALA A 149 7.63 -10.78 6.51
CA ALA A 149 7.81 -11.52 5.26
C ALA A 149 9.29 -11.67 4.88
N ILE A 150 10.09 -10.62 5.07
CA ILE A 150 11.51 -10.62 4.69
C ILE A 150 12.33 -11.44 5.69
N PHE A 151 12.25 -11.12 6.98
CA PHE A 151 13.09 -11.74 8.02
C PHE A 151 12.77 -13.23 8.22
N LEU A 152 11.50 -13.63 8.28
CA LEU A 152 11.16 -15.05 8.45
C LEU A 152 11.64 -15.90 7.28
N SER A 153 11.61 -15.35 6.07
CA SER A 153 12.12 -16.00 4.88
C SER A 153 13.65 -16.10 4.84
N ALA A 154 14.35 -15.26 5.60
CA ALA A 154 15.79 -15.38 5.85
C ALA A 154 16.12 -16.31 7.05
N GLY A 155 15.11 -16.86 7.73
CA GLY A 155 15.29 -17.66 8.95
C GLY A 155 15.49 -16.83 10.22
N GLU A 156 15.25 -15.52 10.16
CA GLU A 156 15.40 -14.58 11.27
C GLU A 156 14.04 -14.04 11.75
N ARG A 157 14.06 -13.30 12.88
CA ARG A 157 12.89 -12.55 13.36
C ARG A 157 13.12 -11.06 13.17
N PRO A 158 12.13 -10.30 12.67
CA PRO A 158 12.31 -8.87 12.53
C PRO A 158 12.46 -8.22 13.91
N PRO A 159 13.38 -7.25 14.07
CA PRO A 159 13.50 -6.50 15.31
C PRO A 159 12.19 -5.79 15.66
N ILE A 160 11.83 -5.80 16.95
CA ILE A 160 10.57 -5.20 17.45
C ILE A 160 10.44 -3.73 17.03
N TRP A 161 11.53 -2.98 17.19
CA TRP A 161 11.56 -1.56 16.83
C TRP A 161 11.22 -1.33 15.36
N LEU A 162 11.60 -2.22 14.44
CA LEU A 162 11.42 -2.01 13.00
C LEU A 162 9.94 -2.09 12.58
N TYR A 163 9.26 -3.20 12.91
CA TYR A 163 7.86 -3.36 12.53
C TYR A 163 6.93 -2.43 13.33
N CYS A 164 7.26 -2.12 14.60
CA CYS A 164 6.52 -1.12 15.38
C CYS A 164 6.70 0.29 14.80
N SER A 165 7.90 0.67 14.36
CA SER A 165 8.12 1.98 13.74
C SER A 165 7.35 2.10 12.42
N LEU A 166 7.42 1.08 11.56
CA LEU A 166 6.68 1.06 10.30
C LEU A 166 5.16 1.14 10.51
N ALA A 167 4.63 0.41 11.48
CA ALA A 167 3.24 0.51 11.90
C ALA A 167 2.84 1.95 12.26
N LEU A 168 3.64 2.62 13.10
CA LEU A 168 3.36 3.96 13.60
C LEU A 168 3.46 5.03 12.50
N PHE A 169 4.51 4.99 11.69
CA PHE A 169 4.70 5.95 10.60
C PHE A 169 3.68 5.77 9.47
N THR A 170 3.26 4.56 9.17
CA THR A 170 2.30 4.32 8.08
C THR A 170 0.88 4.62 8.52
N THR A 171 0.56 4.39 9.80
CA THR A 171 -0.67 4.89 10.41
C THR A 171 -0.67 6.43 10.44
N THR A 172 0.45 7.08 10.76
CA THR A 172 0.62 8.53 10.62
C THR A 172 0.31 8.97 9.19
N PHE A 173 0.93 8.30 8.20
CA PHE A 173 0.73 8.60 6.79
C PHE A 173 -0.73 8.46 6.36
N HIS A 174 -1.46 7.44 6.83
CA HIS A 174 -2.90 7.28 6.60
C HIS A 174 -3.69 8.51 7.05
N PHE A 175 -3.50 8.92 8.30
CA PHE A 175 -4.18 10.10 8.84
C PHE A 175 -3.88 11.36 8.03
N LEU A 176 -2.60 11.60 7.69
CA LEU A 176 -2.20 12.77 6.91
C LEU A 176 -2.71 12.71 5.46
N ASN A 177 -2.74 11.53 4.85
CA ASN A 177 -3.19 11.38 3.47
C ASN A 177 -4.70 11.67 3.35
N VAL A 178 -5.50 11.24 4.33
CA VAL A 178 -6.93 11.55 4.40
C VAL A 178 -7.21 13.06 4.49
N LEU A 179 -6.30 13.84 5.08
CA LEU A 179 -6.52 15.30 5.22
C LEU A 179 -6.60 16.04 3.87
N LYS A 180 -6.00 15.51 2.80
CA LYS A 180 -5.96 16.15 1.48
C LYS A 180 -7.36 16.32 0.89
N ASP A 181 -8.19 15.30 1.05
CA ASP A 181 -9.51 15.18 0.44
C ASP A 181 -10.63 15.11 1.49
N LEU A 182 -10.35 15.47 2.74
CA LEU A 182 -11.20 15.25 3.90
C LEU A 182 -12.68 15.66 3.69
N GLU A 183 -12.91 16.90 3.27
CA GLU A 183 -14.26 17.45 3.11
C GLU A 183 -15.00 16.78 1.94
N ILE A 184 -14.30 16.51 0.84
CA ILE A 184 -14.86 15.83 -0.33
C ILE A 184 -15.28 14.42 0.05
N ASP A 185 -14.39 13.69 0.72
CA ASP A 185 -14.62 12.32 1.19
C ASP A 185 -15.79 12.26 2.18
N ILE A 186 -15.90 13.22 3.11
CA ILE A 186 -17.05 13.33 4.04
C ILE A 186 -18.36 13.52 3.27
N ASN A 187 -18.38 14.45 2.30
CA ASN A 187 -19.57 14.73 1.48
C ASN A 187 -19.98 13.52 0.63
N GLN A 188 -19.03 12.64 0.29
CA GLN A 188 -19.25 11.39 -0.42
C GLN A 188 -19.55 10.19 0.51
N GLY A 189 -19.64 10.41 1.83
CA GLY A 189 -19.96 9.37 2.81
C GLY A 189 -18.79 8.44 3.16
N VAL A 190 -17.56 8.77 2.76
CA VAL A 190 -16.34 8.05 3.15
C VAL A 190 -15.96 8.45 4.58
N LEU A 191 -16.57 7.79 5.56
CA LEU A 191 -16.47 8.14 6.99
C LEU A 191 -15.52 7.23 7.77
N GLY A 192 -14.24 7.24 7.37
CA GLY A 192 -13.17 6.59 8.11
C GLY A 192 -12.89 7.23 9.48
N LEU A 193 -12.00 6.62 10.28
CA LEU A 193 -11.64 7.19 11.58
C LEU A 193 -11.12 8.64 11.49
N PRO A 194 -10.20 8.99 10.56
CA PRO A 194 -9.71 10.38 10.49
C PRO A 194 -10.80 11.37 10.05
N GLN A 195 -11.74 10.96 9.18
CA GLN A 195 -12.88 11.78 8.78
C GLN A 195 -13.80 12.08 9.97
N ARG A 196 -14.11 11.06 10.79
CA ARG A 196 -14.96 11.20 11.99
C ARG A 196 -14.34 12.07 13.08
N LEU A 197 -13.01 12.00 13.23
CA LEU A 197 -12.28 12.83 14.17
C LEU A 197 -12.19 14.30 13.73
N GLY A 198 -12.29 14.54 12.41
CA GLY A 198 -12.11 15.84 11.81
C GLY A 198 -10.64 16.28 11.75
N LYS A 199 -10.38 17.35 10.99
CA LYS A 199 -9.04 17.80 10.63
C LYS A 199 -8.08 17.97 11.82
N LYS A 200 -8.50 18.74 12.84
CA LYS A 200 -7.64 19.10 13.99
C LYS A 200 -7.21 17.88 14.80
N ARG A 201 -8.15 17.00 15.16
CA ARG A 201 -7.84 15.79 15.95
C ARG A 201 -7.02 14.80 15.13
N SER A 202 -7.30 14.68 13.84
CA SER A 202 -6.51 13.83 12.93
C SER A 202 -5.05 14.28 12.81
N ILE A 203 -4.79 15.61 12.78
CA ILE A 203 -3.42 16.15 12.83
C ILE A 203 -2.74 15.81 14.16
N ILE A 204 -3.43 15.96 15.29
CA ILE A 204 -2.88 15.64 16.62
C ILE A 204 -2.52 14.15 16.69
N VAL A 205 -3.42 13.26 16.26
CA VAL A 205 -3.16 11.82 16.24
C VAL A 205 -1.96 11.49 15.36
N ALA A 206 -1.88 12.07 14.16
CA ALA A 206 -0.72 11.87 13.29
C ALA A 206 0.59 12.34 13.96
N ALA A 207 0.60 13.50 14.60
CA ALA A 207 1.78 14.02 15.30
C ALA A 207 2.22 13.12 16.47
N VAL A 208 1.26 12.62 17.26
CA VAL A 208 1.54 11.68 18.35
C VAL A 208 2.12 10.37 17.81
N LEU A 209 1.51 9.78 16.78
CA LEU A 209 1.99 8.54 16.17
C LEU A 209 3.39 8.70 15.57
N ALA A 210 3.67 9.82 14.89
CA ALA A 210 4.98 10.13 14.36
C ALA A 210 6.04 10.24 15.47
N THR A 211 5.70 10.94 16.55
CA THR A 211 6.58 11.12 17.71
C THR A 211 6.88 9.77 18.36
N LEU A 212 5.87 8.93 18.57
CA LEU A 212 6.05 7.57 19.09
C LEU A 212 6.92 6.72 18.15
N GLY A 213 6.74 6.85 16.83
CA GLY A 213 7.57 6.15 15.85
C GLY A 213 9.05 6.53 15.97
N VAL A 214 9.35 7.82 16.13
CA VAL A 214 10.72 8.30 16.39
C VAL A 214 11.24 7.78 17.72
N LEU A 215 10.45 7.84 18.79
CA LEU A 215 10.84 7.35 20.11
C LEU A 215 11.18 5.84 20.09
N VAL A 216 10.39 5.02 19.40
CA VAL A 216 10.67 3.58 19.24
C VAL A 216 12.01 3.35 18.54
N ILE A 217 12.35 4.16 17.54
CA ILE A 217 13.68 4.12 16.91
C ILE A 217 14.76 4.55 17.91
N CYS A 218 14.60 5.67 18.60
CA CYS A 218 15.59 6.18 19.54
C CYS A 218 15.90 5.19 20.67
N ILE A 219 14.88 4.56 21.27
CA ILE A 219 15.04 3.58 22.35
C ILE A 219 15.90 2.38 21.93
N ARG A 220 15.95 2.04 20.64
CA ARG A 220 16.84 0.97 20.15
C ARG A 220 18.33 1.32 20.28
N PHE A 221 18.68 2.61 20.24
CA PHE A 221 20.04 3.14 20.19
C PHE A 221 20.50 3.83 21.48
N LEU A 222 19.62 3.89 22.49
CA LEU A 222 19.93 4.29 23.86
C LEU A 222 20.22 3.05 24.70
#